data_AF-A0A2D4SKL9-F1
#
_entry.id   AF-A0A2D4SKL9-F1
#
_cell.length_a   1.000
_cell.length_b   1.000
_cell.length_c   1.000
_cell.angle_alpha   90.00
_cell.angle_beta   90.00
_cell.angle_gamma   90.00
#
_symmetry.space_group_name_H-M   'P 1'
#
loop_
_entity.id
_entity.type
_entity.pdbx_description
1 polymer ?
#
loop_
_entity_poly.entity_id
_entity_poly.type
_entity_poly.pdbx_seq_one_letter_code
_entity_poly.pdbx_strand_id
1 'polypeptide(L)'
;VIFLLGAGGKKRSQEHAFASAQLASAMNPHFLSALTLTIVPETPMYKMAQRGKFVLPEKKALLQELHTFIKHAQPTRSIFRTNHASNYLPIAGTLPQDKDQMLQVIGMALGGDIPLRPEWRRGL
;
A
#
# COMPACT_ATOMS: atom_id res chain seq x y z
N VAL A 1 -5.17 -11.12 -6.59
CA VAL A 1 -5.66 -10.62 -5.28
C VAL A 1 -5.21 -9.18 -5.10
N ILE A 2 -6.06 -8.32 -4.54
CA ILE A 2 -5.77 -6.90 -4.34
C ILE A 2 -5.98 -6.53 -2.87
N PHE A 3 -5.03 -5.79 -2.30
CA PHE A 3 -5.11 -5.22 -0.95
C PHE A 3 -5.23 -3.69 -1.02
N LEU A 4 -5.85 -3.08 -0.01
CA LEU A 4 -6.13 -1.64 0.02
C LEU A 4 -5.37 -0.96 1.16
N LEU A 5 -4.23 -0.35 0.85
CA LEU A 5 -3.44 0.44 1.79
C LEU A 5 -4.27 1.58 2.36
N GLY A 6 -4.10 1.86 3.65
CA GLY A 6 -4.79 2.91 4.37
C GLY A 6 -6.17 2.51 4.89
N ALA A 7 -6.68 1.30 4.59
CA ALA A 7 -7.97 0.84 5.08
C ALA A 7 -8.04 0.74 6.62
N GLY A 8 -6.91 0.47 7.28
CA GLY A 8 -6.80 0.52 8.75
C GLY A 8 -6.87 1.93 9.34
N GLY A 9 -6.81 2.98 8.52
CA GLY A 9 -6.65 4.35 8.98
C GLY A 9 -5.31 4.58 9.70
N LYS A 10 -5.07 5.82 10.15
CA LYS A 10 -3.81 6.21 10.83
C LYS A 10 -3.51 5.37 12.06
N LYS A 11 -4.55 4.98 12.82
CA LYS A 11 -4.40 4.26 14.09
C LYS A 11 -3.96 2.81 13.92
N ARG A 12 -4.44 2.12 12.87
CA ARG A 12 -4.24 0.67 12.69
C ARG A 12 -3.44 0.31 11.44
N SER A 13 -2.72 1.28 10.87
CA SER A 13 -2.00 1.10 9.59
C SER A 13 -0.98 -0.05 9.66
N GLN A 14 -0.20 -0.14 10.75
CA GLN A 14 0.79 -1.21 10.91
C GLN A 14 0.16 -2.59 11.12
N GLU A 15 -0.88 -2.69 11.97
CA GLU A 15 -1.60 -3.95 12.15
C GLU A 15 -2.27 -4.40 10.85
N HIS A 16 -2.85 -3.46 10.10
CA HIS A 16 -3.45 -3.71 8.80
C HIS A 16 -2.42 -4.24 7.80
N ALA A 17 -1.24 -3.61 7.70
CA ALA A 17 -0.15 -4.08 6.83
C ALA A 17 0.29 -5.51 7.16
N PHE A 18 0.55 -5.77 8.44
CA PHE A 18 1.02 -7.07 8.90
C PHE A 18 -0.02 -8.17 8.69
N ALA A 19 -1.28 -7.93 9.08
CA ALA A 19 -2.37 -8.88 8.88
C ALA A 19 -2.63 -9.14 7.39
N SER A 20 -2.59 -8.09 6.56
CA SER A 20 -2.73 -8.20 5.11
C SER A 20 -1.60 -9.03 4.48
N ALA A 21 -0.37 -8.85 4.93
CA ALA A 21 0.77 -9.63 4.46
C ALA A 21 0.66 -11.12 4.83
N GLN A 22 0.23 -11.42 6.05
CA GLN A 22 -0.04 -12.80 6.48
C GLN A 22 -1.15 -13.43 5.63
N LEU A 23 -2.25 -12.70 5.42
CA LEU A 23 -3.35 -13.16 4.59
C LEU A 23 -2.90 -13.40 3.14
N ALA A 24 -2.15 -12.47 2.55
CA ALA A 24 -1.60 -12.62 1.20
C ALA A 24 -0.71 -13.87 1.08
N SER A 25 0.10 -14.14 2.10
CA SER A 25 0.97 -15.32 2.15
C SER A 25 0.17 -16.60 2.24
N ALA A 26 -0.85 -16.64 3.12
CA ALA A 26 -1.73 -17.79 3.27
C ALA A 26 -2.55 -18.08 2.00
N MET A 27 -3.01 -17.03 1.30
CA MET A 27 -3.72 -17.17 0.02
C MET A 27 -2.82 -17.63 -1.13
N ASN A 28 -1.52 -17.34 -1.05
CA ASN A 28 -0.49 -17.69 -2.04
C ASN A 28 -0.89 -17.42 -3.52
N PRO A 29 -1.34 -16.22 -3.88
CA PRO A 29 -1.88 -15.97 -5.22
C PRO A 29 -0.77 -15.83 -6.28
N HIS A 30 -1.04 -16.21 -7.53
CA HIS A 30 -0.09 -15.94 -8.63
C HIS A 30 0.12 -14.44 -8.90
N PHE A 31 -0.90 -13.61 -8.65
CA PHE A 31 -0.84 -12.16 -8.83
C PHE A 31 -1.35 -11.42 -7.59
N LEU A 32 -0.55 -10.49 -7.11
CA LEU A 32 -0.78 -9.67 -5.92
C LEU A 32 -0.62 -8.19 -6.28
N SER A 33 -1.52 -7.36 -5.80
CA SER A 33 -1.44 -5.91 -6.01
C SER A 33 -1.90 -5.17 -4.78
N ALA A 34 -1.41 -3.95 -4.61
CA ALA A 34 -1.90 -3.03 -3.59
C ALA A 34 -2.38 -1.72 -4.23
N LEU A 35 -3.56 -1.28 -3.81
CA LEU A 35 -4.10 0.04 -4.11
C LEU A 35 -3.97 0.94 -2.88
N THR A 36 -4.02 2.25 -3.07
CA THR A 36 -4.13 3.20 -1.96
C THR A 36 -5.56 3.71 -1.86
N LEU A 37 -6.14 3.67 -0.64
CA LEU A 37 -7.46 4.22 -0.38
C LEU A 37 -7.52 5.71 -0.72
N THR A 38 -8.53 6.08 -1.51
CA THR A 38 -8.89 7.47 -1.80
C THR A 38 -10.23 7.76 -1.13
N ILE A 39 -10.30 8.87 -0.39
CA ILE A 39 -11.56 9.33 0.21
C ILE A 39 -12.34 10.09 -0.86
N VAL A 40 -13.37 9.46 -1.41
CA VAL A 40 -14.24 10.03 -2.44
C VAL A 40 -15.39 10.80 -1.77
N PRO A 41 -15.71 12.05 -2.19
CA PRO A 41 -16.82 12.82 -1.65
C PRO A 41 -18.14 12.03 -1.58
N GLU A 42 -18.99 12.41 -0.62
CA GLU A 42 -20.35 11.86 -0.41
C GLU A 42 -20.43 10.39 0.02
N THR A 43 -19.34 9.63 -0.08
CA THR A 43 -19.27 8.24 0.41
C THR A 43 -19.41 8.15 1.94
N PRO A 44 -19.82 6.99 2.48
CA PRO A 44 -19.80 6.75 3.92
C PRO A 44 -18.42 7.02 4.54
N MET A 45 -17.36 6.67 3.81
CA MET A 45 -15.97 6.90 4.21
C MET A 45 -15.64 8.38 4.36
N TYR A 46 -16.09 9.20 3.40
CA TYR A 46 -15.95 10.66 3.47
C TYR A 46 -16.68 11.25 4.66
N LYS A 47 -17.92 10.80 4.92
CA LYS A 47 -18.69 11.24 6.11
C LYS A 47 -17.99 10.87 7.41
N MET A 48 -17.34 9.70 7.48
CA MET A 48 -16.53 9.31 8.65
C MET A 48 -15.28 10.18 8.82
N ALA A 49 -14.60 10.50 7.71
CA ALA A 49 -13.43 11.37 7.72
C ALA A 49 -13.77 12.80 8.17
N GLN A 50 -14.86 13.38 7.62
CA GLN A 50 -15.38 14.69 8.01
C GLN A 50 -15.73 14.78 9.50
N ARG A 51 -16.24 13.68 10.09
CA ARG A 51 -16.56 13.59 11.52
C ARG A 51 -15.35 13.26 12.40
N GLY A 52 -14.14 13.18 11.85
CA GLY A 52 -12.92 12.79 12.57
C GLY A 52 -12.90 11.34 13.07
N LYS A 53 -13.89 10.51 12.67
CA LYS A 53 -13.98 9.09 13.05
C LYS A 53 -13.02 8.20 12.26
N PHE A 54 -12.53 8.70 11.13
CA PHE A 54 -11.48 8.07 10.35
C PHE A 54 -10.45 9.12 9.92
N VAL A 55 -9.18 8.74 9.95
CA VAL A 55 -8.09 9.58 9.46
C VAL A 55 -7.29 8.73 8.49
N LEU A 56 -7.24 9.13 7.22
CA LEU A 56 -6.39 8.46 6.23
C LEU A 56 -4.92 8.68 6.63
N PRO A 57 -4.06 7.66 6.59
CA PRO A 57 -2.65 7.86 6.83
C PRO A 57 -2.04 8.82 5.79
N GLU A 58 -1.07 9.61 6.23
CA GLU A 58 -0.32 10.49 5.35
C GLU A 58 0.57 9.67 4.38
N LYS A 59 1.06 10.29 3.30
CA LYS A 59 1.87 9.64 2.25
C LYS A 59 2.98 8.74 2.81
N LYS A 60 3.76 9.28 3.74
CA LYS A 60 4.88 8.57 4.37
C LYS A 60 4.40 7.34 5.14
N ALA A 61 3.29 7.45 5.87
CA ALA A 61 2.71 6.33 6.60
C ALA A 61 2.16 5.25 5.65
N LEU A 62 1.57 5.64 4.52
CA LEU A 62 1.13 4.69 3.48
C LEU A 62 2.31 3.95 2.83
N LEU A 63 3.45 4.62 2.63
CA LEU A 63 4.67 3.96 2.17
C LEU A 63 5.25 3.02 3.23
N GLN A 64 5.21 3.38 4.51
CA GLN A 64 5.61 2.50 5.62
C GLN A 64 4.67 1.28 5.73
N GLU A 65 3.38 1.47 5.46
CA GLU A 65 2.38 0.40 5.38
C GLU A 65 2.73 -0.57 4.23
N LEU A 66 3.02 -0.04 3.03
CA LEU A 66 3.48 -0.84 1.89
C LEU A 66 4.80 -1.57 2.18
N HIS A 67 5.77 -0.89 2.81
CA HIS A 67 7.05 -1.49 3.21
C HIS A 67 6.82 -2.69 4.13
N THR A 68 5.99 -2.52 5.15
CA THR A 68 5.66 -3.58 6.11
C THR A 68 4.96 -4.74 5.43
N PHE A 69 4.02 -4.44 4.52
CA PHE A 69 3.36 -5.47 3.73
C PHE A 69 4.36 -6.32 2.93
N ILE A 70 5.25 -5.70 2.17
CA ILE A 70 6.25 -6.40 1.34
C ILE A 70 7.25 -7.18 2.20
N LYS A 71 7.69 -6.59 3.32
CA LYS A 71 8.63 -7.24 4.24
C LYS A 71 8.07 -8.57 4.74
N HIS A 72 6.81 -8.58 5.15
CA HIS A 72 6.18 -9.73 5.78
C HIS A 72 5.47 -10.69 4.83
N ALA A 73 5.16 -10.28 3.59
CA ALA A 73 4.55 -11.17 2.61
C ALA A 73 5.54 -12.27 2.17
N GLN A 74 5.10 -13.52 2.20
CA GLN A 74 5.86 -14.72 1.88
C GLN A 74 5.04 -15.69 1.00
N PRO A 75 4.46 -15.24 -0.14
CA PRO A 75 3.92 -16.19 -1.09
C PRO A 75 5.06 -17.01 -1.73
N THR A 76 4.73 -18.18 -2.28
CA THR A 76 5.68 -19.04 -2.98
C THR A 76 6.20 -18.38 -4.26
N ARG A 77 5.29 -17.79 -5.05
CA ARG A 77 5.61 -17.06 -6.28
C ARG A 77 4.45 -16.16 -6.70
N SER A 78 4.56 -14.87 -6.42
CA SER A 78 3.54 -13.88 -6.79
C SER A 78 4.14 -12.73 -7.58
N ILE A 79 3.57 -12.43 -8.75
CA ILE A 79 3.83 -11.15 -9.40
C ILE A 79 3.20 -10.05 -8.54
N PHE A 80 3.98 -9.04 -8.15
CA PHE A 80 3.53 -7.92 -7.33
C PHE A 80 3.52 -6.60 -8.11
N ARG A 81 2.45 -5.79 -7.98
CA ARG A 81 2.32 -4.48 -8.64
C ARG A 81 1.63 -3.42 -7.75
N THR A 82 2.08 -2.16 -7.86
CA THR A 82 1.40 -0.94 -7.35
C THR A 82 1.27 0.12 -8.46
N ASN A 83 0.90 -0.31 -9.66
CA ASN A 83 0.91 0.52 -10.86
C ASN A 83 -0.37 1.34 -11.09
N HIS A 84 -1.40 1.17 -10.26
CA HIS A 84 -2.65 1.92 -10.39
C HIS A 84 -2.45 3.41 -10.10
N ALA A 85 -3.27 4.27 -10.68
CA ALA A 85 -3.18 5.73 -10.53
C ALA A 85 -3.24 6.18 -9.07
N SER A 86 -3.98 5.45 -8.23
CA SER A 86 -4.11 5.76 -6.79
C SER A 86 -2.81 5.57 -6.00
N ASN A 87 -1.84 4.79 -6.49
CA ASN A 87 -0.60 4.55 -5.75
C ASN A 87 0.37 5.74 -5.87
N TYR A 88 1.08 6.03 -4.76
CA TYR A 88 2.15 7.04 -4.72
C TYR A 88 3.45 6.56 -5.34
N LEU A 89 3.77 5.27 -5.21
CA LEU A 89 5.02 4.68 -5.65
C LEU A 89 4.72 3.44 -6.51
N PRO A 90 4.92 3.53 -7.83
CA PRO A 90 4.85 2.36 -8.71
C PRO A 90 6.00 1.41 -8.44
N ILE A 91 5.68 0.17 -8.08
CA ILE A 91 6.64 -0.90 -7.86
C ILE A 91 6.19 -2.12 -8.65
N ALA A 92 7.16 -2.84 -9.19
CA ALA A 92 6.97 -4.08 -9.91
C ALA A 92 8.08 -5.07 -9.52
N GLY A 93 7.69 -6.29 -9.15
CA GLY A 93 8.61 -7.41 -8.93
C GLY A 93 7.83 -8.72 -8.80
N THR A 94 8.54 -9.78 -8.43
CA THR A 94 8.01 -11.10 -8.09
C THR A 94 8.43 -11.44 -6.66
N LEU A 95 7.48 -11.75 -5.78
CA LEU A 95 7.77 -12.21 -4.41
C LEU A 95 7.97 -13.73 -4.40
N PRO A 96 8.99 -14.25 -3.67
CA PRO A 96 9.93 -13.52 -2.81
C PRO A 96 11.19 -12.99 -3.53
N GLN A 97 11.41 -13.33 -4.82
CA GLN A 97 12.67 -13.11 -5.55
C GLN A 97 13.15 -11.64 -5.52
N ASP A 98 12.25 -10.70 -5.79
CA ASP A 98 12.57 -9.27 -5.89
C ASP A 98 12.29 -8.50 -4.59
N LYS A 99 12.08 -9.21 -3.46
CA LYS A 99 11.66 -8.59 -2.19
C LYS A 99 12.63 -7.49 -1.74
N ASP A 100 13.91 -7.79 -1.68
CA ASP A 100 14.92 -6.86 -1.16
C ASP A 100 15.06 -5.62 -2.04
N GLN A 101 15.00 -5.80 -3.37
CA GLN A 101 14.96 -4.70 -4.33
C GLN A 101 13.74 -3.80 -4.11
N MET A 102 12.54 -4.40 -3.93
CA MET A 102 11.32 -3.63 -3.67
C MET A 102 11.41 -2.86 -2.34
N LEU A 103 11.94 -3.49 -1.28
CA LEU A 103 12.15 -2.83 0.02
C LEU A 103 13.14 -1.66 -0.09
N GLN A 104 14.23 -1.83 -0.85
CA GLN A 104 15.19 -0.77 -1.10
C GLN A 104 14.55 0.42 -1.81
N VAL A 105 13.77 0.19 -2.88
CA VAL A 105 13.04 1.24 -3.60
C VAL A 105 12.07 1.99 -2.68
N ILE A 106 11.35 1.27 -1.81
CA ILE A 106 10.45 1.91 -0.83
C ILE A 106 11.26 2.73 0.18
N GLY A 107 12.41 2.23 0.62
CA GLY A 107 13.33 2.93 1.51
C GLY A 107 13.84 4.24 0.93
N MET A 108 14.32 4.23 -0.32
CA MET A 108 14.75 5.42 -1.06
C MET A 108 13.61 6.44 -1.22
N ALA A 109 12.40 5.98 -1.53
CA ALA A 109 11.24 6.85 -1.62
C ALA A 109 10.81 7.45 -0.27
N LEU A 110 11.00 6.71 0.84
CA LEU A 110 10.80 7.22 2.20
C LEU A 110 11.88 8.23 2.62
N GLY A 111 13.11 8.07 2.11
CA GLY A 111 14.23 9.00 2.28
C GLY A 111 14.11 10.27 1.42
N GLY A 112 13.29 10.23 0.37
CA GLY A 112 13.09 11.36 -0.55
C GLY A 112 13.98 11.30 -1.80
N ASP A 113 14.78 10.24 -1.97
CA ASP A 113 15.67 10.06 -3.11
C ASP A 113 14.91 9.75 -4.41
N ILE A 114 13.70 9.18 -4.28
CA ILE A 114 12.80 8.87 -5.40
C ILE A 114 11.53 9.71 -5.26
N PRO A 115 11.13 10.46 -6.31
CA PRO A 115 9.92 11.27 -6.26
C PRO A 115 8.67 10.39 -6.24
N LEU A 116 7.73 10.73 -5.36
CA LEU A 116 6.40 10.14 -5.35
C LEU A 116 5.52 10.74 -6.45
N ARG A 117 4.52 9.97 -6.90
CA ARG A 117 3.48 10.49 -7.78
C ARG A 117 2.77 11.66 -7.09
N PRO A 118 2.71 12.85 -7.71
CA PRO A 118 2.04 14.01 -7.14
C PRO A 118 0.52 13.83 -7.17
N GLU A 119 -0.20 14.55 -6.29
CA GLU A 119 -1.65 14.38 -6.15
C GLU A 119 -2.43 14.64 -7.44
N TRP A 120 -2.03 15.63 -8.24
CA TRP A 120 -2.70 15.93 -9.52
C TRP A 120 -2.55 14.82 -10.57
N ARG A 121 -1.63 13.87 -10.37
CA ARG A 121 -1.50 12.65 -11.19
C ARG A 121 -2.16 11.43 -10.56
N ARG A 122 -2.77 11.55 -9.37
CA ARG A 122 -3.47 10.47 -8.69
C ARG A 122 -4.97 10.58 -8.96
N GLY A 123 -5.47 9.73 -9.84
CA GLY A 123 -6.87 9.71 -10.25
C GLY A 123 -7.02 9.15 -11.66
N LEU A 124 -8.27 8.92 -12.07
CA LEU A 124 -8.62 8.73 -13.48
C LEU A 124 -8.93 10.09 -14.09
#